data_AF-A0A4Y7QCK8-F1
#
_entry.id   AF-A0A4Y7QCK8-F1
#
_cell.length_a   1.000
_cell.length_b   1.000
_cell.length_c   1.000
_cell.angle_alpha   90.00
_cell.angle_beta   90.00
_cell.angle_gamma   90.00
#
_symmetry.space_group_name_H-M   'P 1'
#
loop_
_entity.id
_entity.type
_entity.pdbx_description
1 polymer ?
#
loop_
_entity_poly.entity_id
_entity_poly.type
_entity_poly.pdbx_seq_one_letter_code
_entity_poly.pdbx_strand_id
1 'polypeptide(L)'
;DFCLIPMGTGQPSVAEYIAECQRVLQKTKLVYKANSEQTTNAVPEGPWSEVSQAIHDCHAAVHAMGAPRIATDIRIGTRVDREINPGTVNEGKVTRVERILAGEGQETWQGI
;
A
#
# COMPACT_ATOMS: atom_id res chain seq x y z
N ASP A 1 0.56 -2.41 1.97
CA ASP A 1 1.42 -1.36 1.39
C ASP A 1 2.49 -2.06 0.58
N PHE A 2 2.65 -1.71 -0.68
CA PHE A 2 3.65 -2.31 -1.54
C PHE A 2 4.35 -1.23 -2.37
N CYS A 3 5.59 -1.49 -2.78
CA CYS A 3 6.34 -0.68 -3.72
C CYS A 3 6.84 -1.59 -4.84
N LEU A 4 6.60 -1.22 -6.09
CA LEU A 4 6.94 -2.01 -7.28
C LEU A 4 8.01 -1.28 -8.08
N ILE A 5 9.15 -1.94 -8.30
CA ILE A 5 10.32 -1.35 -8.95
C ILE A 5 10.66 -2.15 -10.21
N PRO A 6 10.33 -1.64 -11.41
CA PRO A 6 10.78 -2.26 -12.65
C PRO A 6 12.29 -2.05 -12.82
N MET A 7 12.99 -3.10 -13.27
CA MET A 7 14.44 -3.09 -13.44
C MET A 7 14.81 -3.55 -14.85
N GLY A 8 15.87 -2.96 -15.40
CA GLY A 8 16.34 -3.29 -16.75
C GLY A 8 15.49 -2.67 -17.88
N THR A 9 14.81 -1.56 -17.60
CA THR A 9 13.94 -0.85 -18.56
C THR A 9 14.71 0.03 -19.57
N GLY A 10 16.03 0.17 -19.40
CA GLY A 10 16.87 1.02 -20.25
C GLY A 10 16.68 2.53 -20.06
N GLN A 11 15.80 2.94 -19.15
CA GLN A 11 15.51 4.35 -18.82
C GLN A 11 15.50 4.54 -17.30
N PRO A 12 15.95 5.71 -16.79
CA PRO A 12 15.96 5.98 -15.35
C PRO A 12 14.55 6.29 -14.80
N SER A 13 13.63 6.72 -15.65
CA SER A 13 12.26 7.03 -15.24
C SER A 13 11.41 5.77 -15.14
N VAL A 14 10.61 5.70 -14.08
CA VAL A 14 9.66 4.61 -13.82
C VAL A 14 8.20 5.05 -13.93
N ALA A 15 7.95 6.35 -14.16
CA ALA A 15 6.63 6.97 -14.05
C ALA A 15 5.54 6.29 -14.92
N GLU A 16 5.89 5.84 -16.13
CA GLU A 16 4.94 5.17 -17.04
C GLU A 16 4.45 3.84 -16.46
N TYR A 17 5.36 3.06 -15.85
CA TYR A 17 5.02 1.81 -15.18
C TYR A 17 4.15 2.06 -13.94
N ILE A 18 4.43 3.15 -13.20
CA ILE A 18 3.62 3.53 -12.04
C ILE A 18 2.21 3.92 -12.46
N ALA A 19 2.09 4.70 -13.53
CA ALA A 19 0.79 5.06 -14.10
C ALA A 19 -0.01 3.81 -14.51
N GLU A 20 0.66 2.78 -15.05
CA GLU A 20 -0.02 1.53 -15.39
C GLU A 20 -0.48 0.75 -14.17
N CYS A 21 0.35 0.64 -13.13
CA CYS A 21 -0.07 0.06 -11.84
C CYS A 21 -1.31 0.79 -11.28
N GLN A 22 -1.36 2.13 -11.37
CA GLN A 22 -2.53 2.91 -10.96
C GLN A 22 -3.77 2.57 -11.78
N ARG A 23 -3.66 2.39 -13.11
CA ARG A 23 -4.79 1.97 -13.96
C ARG A 23 -5.28 0.57 -13.61
N VAL A 24 -4.39 -0.35 -13.24
CA VAL A 24 -4.77 -1.68 -12.76
C VAL A 24 -5.55 -1.55 -11.45
N LEU A 25 -5.03 -0.80 -10.48
CA LEU A 25 -5.67 -0.61 -9.17
C LEU A 25 -7.04 0.07 -9.27
N GLN A 26 -7.21 1.05 -10.17
CA GLN A 26 -8.49 1.73 -10.43
C GLN A 26 -9.61 0.78 -10.92
N LYS A 27 -9.24 -0.35 -11.54
CA LYS A 27 -10.21 -1.36 -11.99
C LYS A 27 -10.66 -2.29 -10.87
N THR A 28 -9.93 -2.28 -9.74
CA THR A 28 -10.29 -3.06 -8.56
C THR A 28 -11.34 -2.33 -7.73
N LYS A 29 -12.02 -3.05 -6.84
CA LYS A 29 -12.93 -2.46 -5.84
C LYS A 29 -12.22 -2.16 -4.52
N LEU A 30 -10.88 -2.26 -4.49
CA LEU A 30 -10.09 -2.07 -3.28
C LEU A 30 -10.04 -0.59 -2.93
N VAL A 31 -10.15 -0.29 -1.63
CA VAL A 31 -9.88 1.06 -1.14
C VAL A 31 -8.37 1.19 -1.06
N TYR A 32 -7.80 2.17 -1.76
CA TYR A 32 -6.37 2.45 -1.69
C TYR A 32 -6.12 3.96 -1.65
N LYS A 33 -5.06 4.36 -0.97
CA LYS A 33 -4.50 5.72 -1.06
C LYS A 33 -3.21 5.67 -1.86
N ALA A 34 -3.01 6.66 -2.72
CA ALA A 34 -1.75 6.90 -3.40
C ALA A 34 -0.91 7.86 -2.55
N ASN A 35 0.26 7.43 -2.11
CA ASN A 35 1.18 8.25 -1.34
C ASN A 35 2.17 8.85 -2.35
N SER A 36 2.16 10.17 -2.54
CA SER A 36 3.01 10.88 -3.53
C SER A 36 4.52 10.83 -3.24
N GLU A 37 4.91 10.29 -2.08
CA GLU A 37 6.28 10.36 -1.56
C GLU A 37 7.14 9.13 -1.93
N GLN A 38 6.57 8.07 -2.51
CA GLN A 38 7.28 6.83 -2.85
C GLN A 38 6.78 6.20 -4.16
N THR A 39 7.72 5.63 -4.92
CA THR A 39 7.63 5.19 -6.32
C THR A 39 6.47 4.26 -6.69
N THR A 40 5.82 3.53 -5.77
CA THR A 40 4.50 2.90 -6.07
C THR A 40 3.73 2.59 -4.80
N ASN A 41 3.60 3.51 -3.84
CA ASN A 41 2.83 3.16 -2.65
C ASN A 41 1.34 3.25 -2.97
N ALA A 42 0.73 2.08 -3.20
CA ALA A 42 -0.68 1.89 -2.96
C ALA A 42 -0.84 1.12 -1.66
N VAL A 43 -1.76 1.58 -0.83
CA VAL A 43 -2.16 0.89 0.39
C VAL A 43 -3.53 0.27 0.17
N PRO A 44 -3.65 -0.81 -0.62
CA PRO A 44 -4.92 -1.48 -0.79
C PRO A 44 -5.32 -2.14 0.53
N GLU A 45 -6.54 -1.87 0.96
CA GLU A 45 -7.18 -2.49 2.12
C GLU A 45 -8.35 -3.34 1.61
N GLY A 46 -8.42 -4.60 2.06
CA GLY A 46 -9.45 -5.53 1.63
C GLY A 46 -9.07 -6.99 1.89
N PRO A 47 -9.82 -7.95 1.33
CA PRO A 47 -9.53 -9.36 1.43
C PRO A 47 -8.13 -9.70 0.91
N TRP A 48 -7.42 -10.58 1.62
CA TRP A 48 -6.05 -10.98 1.26
C TRP A 48 -5.92 -11.42 -0.20
N SER A 49 -6.88 -12.22 -0.69
CA SER A 49 -6.91 -12.74 -2.05
C SER A 49 -7.01 -11.62 -3.08
N GLU A 50 -7.90 -10.65 -2.87
CA GLU A 50 -8.09 -9.52 -3.77
C GLU A 50 -6.88 -8.59 -3.79
N VAL A 51 -6.29 -8.31 -2.63
CA VAL A 51 -5.05 -7.52 -2.52
C VAL A 51 -3.89 -8.21 -3.25
N SER A 52 -3.74 -9.52 -3.03
CA SER A 52 -2.69 -10.30 -3.69
C SER A 52 -2.88 -10.35 -5.20
N GLN A 53 -4.12 -10.49 -5.66
CA GLN A 53 -4.45 -10.45 -7.08
C GLN A 53 -4.14 -9.10 -7.71
N ALA A 54 -4.46 -8.00 -7.02
CA ALA A 54 -4.13 -6.66 -7.51
C ALA A 54 -2.62 -6.44 -7.67
N ILE A 55 -1.80 -6.95 -6.74
CA ILE A 55 -0.34 -6.89 -6.83
C ILE A 55 0.16 -7.74 -8.00
N HIS A 56 -0.38 -8.95 -8.17
CA HIS A 56 -0.08 -9.81 -9.32
C HIS A 56 -0.39 -9.12 -10.65
N ASP A 57 -1.56 -8.49 -10.77
CA ASP A 57 -1.99 -7.84 -12.01
C ASP A 57 -1.13 -6.62 -12.34
N CYS A 58 -0.64 -5.90 -11.32
CA CYS A 58 0.37 -4.85 -11.51
C CYS A 58 1.67 -5.42 -12.10
N HIS A 59 2.17 -6.54 -11.58
CA HIS A 59 3.34 -7.21 -12.15
C HIS A 59 3.13 -7.61 -13.61
N ALA A 60 1.98 -8.24 -13.90
CA ALA A 60 1.66 -8.69 -15.25
C ALA A 60 1.60 -7.51 -16.24
N ALA A 61 0.96 -6.40 -15.86
CA ALA A 61 0.87 -5.21 -16.69
C ALA A 61 2.26 -4.57 -16.94
N VAL A 62 3.09 -4.45 -15.90
CA VAL A 62 4.45 -3.90 -16.02
C VAL A 62 5.37 -4.80 -16.86
N HIS A 63 5.24 -6.12 -16.75
CA HIS A 63 5.94 -7.05 -17.64
C HIS A 63 5.46 -6.94 -19.09
N ALA A 64 4.16 -6.75 -19.33
CA ALA A 64 3.61 -6.54 -20.67
C ALA A 64 4.13 -5.25 -21.33
N MET A 65 4.53 -4.24 -20.53
CA MET A 65 5.21 -3.03 -21.01
C MET A 65 6.69 -3.26 -21.36
N GLY A 66 7.23 -4.46 -21.13
CA GLY A 66 8.59 -4.82 -21.50
C GLY A 66 9.62 -4.78 -20.37
N ALA A 67 9.21 -4.55 -19.11
CA ALA A 67 10.13 -4.65 -17.97
C ALA A 67 10.58 -6.11 -17.78
N PRO A 68 11.88 -6.43 -17.92
CA PRO A 68 12.35 -7.82 -17.85
C PRO A 68 12.37 -8.37 -16.43
N ARG A 69 12.43 -7.49 -15.42
CA ARG A 69 12.43 -7.87 -14.01
C ARG A 69 11.69 -6.83 -13.18
N ILE A 70 11.00 -7.29 -12.15
CA ILE A 70 10.33 -6.45 -11.16
C ILE A 70 10.83 -6.88 -9.77
N ALA A 71 11.23 -5.92 -8.94
CA ALA A 71 11.42 -6.11 -7.51
C ALA A 71 10.26 -5.44 -6.77
N THR A 72 9.69 -6.14 -5.80
CA THR A 72 8.54 -5.63 -5.05
C THR A 72 8.74 -5.83 -3.57
N ASP A 73 8.64 -4.75 -2.82
CA ASP A 73 8.65 -4.72 -1.37
C ASP A 73 7.22 -4.66 -0.87
N ILE A 74 6.84 -5.58 0.02
CA ILE A 74 5.47 -5.66 0.52
C ILE A 74 5.45 -5.69 2.04
N ARG A 75 4.69 -4.77 2.63
CA ARG A 75 4.30 -4.78 4.04
C ARG A 75 2.82 -5.15 4.14
N ILE A 76 2.53 -6.32 4.69
CA ILE A 76 1.16 -6.80 4.92
C ILE A 76 0.94 -7.05 6.40
N GLY A 77 -0.22 -6.62 6.91
CA GLY A 77 -0.68 -6.92 8.26
C GLY A 77 -2.11 -7.45 8.22
N THR A 78 -2.33 -8.56 8.92
CA THR A 78 -3.67 -9.15 9.15
C THR A 78 -3.95 -9.13 10.64
N ARG A 79 -5.22 -9.03 11.03
CA ARG A 79 -5.63 -9.11 12.44
C ARG A 79 -6.98 -9.80 12.56
N VAL A 80 -7.25 -10.40 13.71
CA VAL A 80 -8.50 -11.13 14.02
C VAL A 80 -9.15 -10.68 15.33
N ASP A 81 -8.53 -9.76 16.05
CA ASP A 81 -8.98 -9.28 17.36
C ASP A 81 -10.17 -8.31 17.28
N ARG A 82 -10.41 -7.71 16.10
CA ARG A 82 -11.59 -6.88 15.82
C ARG A 82 -11.88 -6.82 14.32
N GLU A 83 -13.15 -6.65 13.97
CA GLU A 83 -13.53 -6.29 12.61
C GLU A 83 -13.09 -4.86 12.28
N ILE A 84 -12.76 -4.64 11.01
CA ILE A 84 -12.23 -3.37 10.51
C ILE A 84 -12.87 -3.06 9.17
N ASN A 85 -13.31 -1.82 9.01
CA ASN A 85 -13.79 -1.32 7.73
C ASN A 85 -12.58 -1.00 6.84
N PRO A 86 -12.50 -1.55 5.62
CA PRO A 86 -11.45 -1.21 4.66
C PRO A 86 -11.36 0.30 4.44
N GLY A 87 -10.14 0.84 4.42
CA GLY A 87 -9.85 2.27 4.25
C GLY A 87 -9.71 3.05 5.56
N THR A 88 -10.18 2.51 6.69
CA THR A 88 -10.15 3.19 7.99
C THR A 88 -8.96 2.77 8.86
N VAL A 89 -8.28 1.69 8.50
CA VAL A 89 -7.29 1.05 9.37
C VAL A 89 -6.04 1.90 9.50
N ASN A 90 -5.53 2.38 8.37
CA ASN A 90 -4.33 3.20 8.36
C ASN A 90 -4.60 4.62 8.84
N GLU A 91 -5.77 5.19 8.51
CA GLU A 91 -6.21 6.49 9.05
C GLU A 91 -6.29 6.46 10.57
N GLY A 92 -6.95 5.46 11.15
CA GLY A 92 -7.06 5.33 12.61
C GLY A 92 -5.71 5.18 13.32
N LYS A 93 -4.71 4.58 12.67
CA LYS A 93 -3.32 4.53 13.18
C LYS A 93 -2.67 5.91 13.18
N VAL A 94 -2.79 6.64 12.06
CA VAL A 94 -2.25 8.00 11.94
C VAL A 94 -2.90 8.92 12.98
N THR A 95 -4.23 8.94 13.07
CA THR A 95 -4.97 9.72 14.07
C THR A 95 -4.57 9.36 15.50
N ARG A 96 -4.30 8.07 15.80
CA ARG A 96 -3.82 7.68 17.13
C ARG A 96 -2.44 8.25 17.44
N VAL A 97 -1.52 8.21 16.47
CA VAL A 97 -0.18 8.79 16.63
C VAL A 97 -0.27 10.30 16.81
N GLU A 98 -1.03 10.99 15.98
CA GLU A 98 -1.25 12.44 16.06
C GLU A 98 -1.81 12.85 17.44
N ARG A 99 -2.78 12.10 17.95
CA ARG A 99 -3.35 12.32 19.29
C ARG A 99 -2.31 12.16 20.40
N ILE A 100 -1.43 11.15 20.31
CA ILE A 100 -0.33 10.95 21.27
C ILE A 100 0.67 12.10 21.19
N LEU A 101 1.04 12.54 19.97
CA LEU A 101 1.95 13.66 19.76
C LEU A 101 1.37 14.99 20.28
N ALA A 102 0.05 15.16 20.21
CA ALA A 102 -0.67 16.29 20.78
C ALA A 102 -0.79 16.24 22.32
N GLY A 103 -0.29 15.19 22.98
CA GLY A 103 -0.36 15.02 24.44
C GLY A 103 -1.70 14.47 24.95
N GLU A 104 -2.61 14.12 24.06
CA GLU A 104 -3.93 13.59 24.40
C GLU A 104 -3.86 12.06 24.57
N GLY A 105 -3.85 11.59 25.82
CA GLY A 105 -3.93 10.17 26.14
C GLY A 105 -2.64 9.51 26.60
N GLN A 106 -1.76 10.26 27.28
CA GLN A 106 -0.93 9.67 28.34
C GLN A 106 -1.86 9.32 29.52
N GLU A 107 -2.46 8.13 29.49
CA GLU A 107 -2.85 7.51 30.75
C GLU A 107 -1.56 7.30 31.54
N THR A 108 -1.48 7.97 32.69
CA THR A 108 -0.40 7.77 33.64
C THR A 108 -0.39 6.31 34.03
N TRP A 109 0.63 5.59 33.61
CA TRP A 109 0.84 4.19 33.99
C TRP A 109 1.12 4.17 35.50
N GLN A 110 0.07 4.02 36.33
CA GLN A 110 0.19 3.81 37.76
C GLN A 110 0.47 2.32 37.99
N GLY A 111 1.76 1.97 37.93
CA GLY A 111 2.22 0.61 38.18
C GLY A 111 1.77 0.09 39.55
N ILE A 112 1.44 -1.20 39.59
CA ILE A 112 1.36 -2.02 40.81
C ILE A 112 2.71 -2.71 40.98
#